data_AF-A0A6B2V789-F1
#
_entry.id   AF-A0A6B2V789-F1
#
_cell.length_a   1.000
_cell.length_b   1.000
_cell.length_c   1.000
_cell.angle_alpha   90.00
_cell.angle_beta   90.00
_cell.angle_gamma   90.00
#
_symmetry.space_group_name_H-M   'P 1'
#
loop_
_entity.id
_entity.type
_entity.pdbx_description
1 polymer ?
#
loop_
_entity_poly.entity_id
_entity_poly.type
_entity_poly.pdbx_seq_one_letter_code
_entity_poly.pdbx_strand_id
1 'polypeptide(L)'
;MRNFFGQVFPGTDFRADEDYFLQGNADSLFALELVTFVEQHFRVEIAVEDLDLDNFRTLGRTAAFVRRKRAGATVERRPGGAGDD
;
A
#
# COMPACT_ATOMS: atom_id res chain seq x y z
N MET A 1 -5.88 0.31 7.58
CA MET A 1 -6.36 -0.12 6.24
C MET A 1 -7.86 -0.42 6.19
N ARG A 2 -8.39 -1.41 6.92
CA ARG A 2 -9.85 -1.67 6.97
C ARG A 2 -10.68 -0.43 7.34
N ASN A 3 -10.20 0.40 8.26
CA ASN A 3 -10.85 1.67 8.62
C ASN A 3 -11.01 2.63 7.42
N PHE A 4 -9.96 2.79 6.60
CA PHE A 4 -10.02 3.63 5.40
C PHE A 4 -11.10 3.14 4.44
N PHE A 5 -11.14 1.83 4.16
CA PHE A 5 -12.17 1.25 3.31
C PHE A 5 -13.58 1.42 3.88
N GLY A 6 -13.77 1.29 5.20
CA GLY A 6 -15.07 1.54 5.82
C GLY A 6 -15.52 3.01 5.76
N GLN A 7 -14.59 3.95 5.64
CA GLN A 7 -14.90 5.38 5.43
C GLN A 7 -15.25 5.68 3.97
N VAL A 8 -14.54 5.06 3.02
CA VAL A 8 -14.75 5.28 1.57
C VAL A 8 -15.95 4.51 1.04
N PHE A 9 -16.21 3.31 1.57
CA PHE A 9 -17.29 2.42 1.16
C PHE A 9 -18.15 1.99 2.37
N PRO A 10 -19.03 2.88 2.87
CA PRO A 10 -19.87 2.58 4.01
C PRO A 10 -20.81 1.41 3.72
N GLY A 11 -20.86 0.42 4.61
CA GLY A 11 -21.77 -0.73 4.48
C GLY A 11 -21.25 -1.87 3.60
N THR A 12 -20.06 -1.74 3.01
CA THR A 12 -19.43 -2.81 2.23
C THR A 12 -18.40 -3.57 3.06
N ASP A 13 -18.54 -4.90 3.19
CA ASP A 13 -17.54 -5.77 3.79
C ASP A 13 -16.65 -6.37 2.68
N PHE A 14 -15.46 -5.82 2.52
CA PHE A 14 -14.49 -6.36 1.56
C PHE A 14 -13.73 -7.54 2.13
N ARG A 15 -13.76 -8.66 1.41
CA ARG A 15 -12.88 -9.79 1.69
C ARG A 15 -11.44 -9.46 1.29
N ALA A 16 -10.48 -10.15 1.89
CA ALA A 16 -9.06 -9.88 1.64
C ALA A 16 -8.64 -10.16 0.18
N ASP A 17 -9.33 -11.08 -0.47
CA ASP A 17 -9.11 -11.61 -1.81
C ASP A 17 -10.05 -11.00 -2.87
N GLU A 18 -10.95 -10.11 -2.46
CA GLU A 18 -11.94 -9.49 -3.34
C GLU A 18 -11.35 -8.35 -4.17
N ASP A 19 -11.54 -8.45 -5.48
CA ASP A 19 -11.09 -7.46 -6.45
C ASP A 19 -12.14 -6.36 -6.61
N TYR A 20 -11.93 -5.26 -5.90
CA TYR A 20 -12.87 -4.14 -5.88
C TYR A 20 -12.88 -3.31 -7.16
N PHE A 21 -11.87 -3.43 -8.02
CA PHE A 21 -11.90 -2.82 -9.35
C PHE A 21 -12.80 -3.62 -10.29
N LEU A 22 -12.69 -4.96 -10.26
CA LEU A 22 -13.56 -5.83 -11.07
C LEU A 22 -15.04 -5.73 -10.67
N GLN A 23 -15.31 -5.48 -9.40
CA GLN A 23 -16.68 -5.29 -8.93
C GLN A 23 -17.25 -3.88 -9.20
N GLY A 24 -16.44 -2.97 -9.76
CA GLY A 24 -16.87 -1.59 -10.01
C GLY A 24 -17.01 -0.73 -8.76
N ASN A 25 -16.51 -1.21 -7.61
CA ASN A 25 -16.47 -0.44 -6.37
C ASN A 25 -15.34 0.59 -6.39
N ALA A 26 -14.24 0.31 -7.11
CA ALA A 26 -13.08 1.18 -7.22
C ALA A 26 -12.87 1.73 -8.63
N ASP A 27 -12.48 3.00 -8.70
CA ASP A 27 -12.10 3.70 -9.92
C ASP A 27 -10.67 4.26 -9.84
N SER A 28 -10.28 5.03 -10.85
CA SER A 28 -8.95 5.66 -10.94
C SER A 28 -8.68 6.67 -9.82
N LEU A 29 -9.70 7.37 -9.31
CA LEU A 29 -9.55 8.33 -8.22
C LEU A 29 -9.30 7.59 -6.92
N PHE A 30 -10.08 6.54 -6.66
CA PHE A 30 -9.87 5.67 -5.51
C PHE A 30 -8.45 5.08 -5.50
N ALA A 31 -7.91 4.69 -6.66
CA ALA A 31 -6.55 4.17 -6.74
C ALA A 31 -5.50 5.20 -6.24
N LEU A 32 -5.65 6.48 -6.62
CA LEU A 32 -4.76 7.55 -6.16
C LEU A 32 -4.91 7.84 -4.66
N GLU A 33 -6.15 7.83 -4.16
CA GLU A 33 -6.42 7.98 -2.72
C GLU A 33 -5.83 6.83 -1.91
N LEU A 34 -5.93 5.60 -2.41
CA LEU A 34 -5.36 4.41 -1.80
C LEU A 34 -3.83 4.48 -1.74
N VAL A 35 -3.18 4.87 -2.83
CA VAL A 35 -1.72 5.09 -2.88
C VAL A 35 -1.32 6.14 -1.84
N THR A 36 -1.97 7.31 -1.87
CA THR A 36 -1.70 8.40 -0.92
C THR A 36 -1.89 7.95 0.52
N PHE A 37 -2.99 7.25 0.82
CA PHE A 37 -3.25 6.70 2.14
C PHE A 37 -2.13 5.74 2.57
N VAL A 38 -1.71 4.84 1.68
CA VAL A 38 -0.66 3.87 2.00
C VAL A 38 0.66 4.55 2.32
N GLU A 39 1.09 5.51 1.49
CA GLU A 39 2.34 6.24 1.70
C GLU A 39 2.33 6.99 3.03
N GLN A 40 1.28 7.78 3.28
CA GLN A 40 1.19 8.62 4.47
C GLN A 40 1.00 7.80 5.75
N HIS A 41 0.13 6.79 5.72
CA HIS A 41 -0.22 5.99 6.90
C HIS A 41 0.88 5.01 7.30
N PHE A 42 1.57 4.41 6.33
CA PHE A 42 2.61 3.41 6.59
C PHE A 42 4.03 3.94 6.46
N ARG A 43 4.20 5.21 6.07
CA ARG A 43 5.50 5.88 5.88
C ARG A 43 6.38 5.09 4.90
N VAL A 44 5.81 4.74 3.75
CA VAL A 44 6.49 4.06 2.64
C VAL A 44 6.46 4.96 1.41
N GLU A 45 7.45 4.81 0.54
CA GLU A 45 7.47 5.44 -0.78
C GLU A 45 6.99 4.44 -1.84
N ILE A 46 6.02 4.84 -2.65
CA ILE A 46 5.51 4.05 -3.78
C ILE A 46 6.09 4.66 -5.06
N ALA A 47 7.04 3.96 -5.67
CA ALA A 47 7.63 4.38 -6.93
C ALA A 47 6.69 4.07 -8.10
N VAL A 48 6.97 4.64 -9.28
CA VAL A 48 6.14 4.42 -10.48
C VAL A 48 6.06 2.94 -10.85
N GLU A 49 7.14 2.19 -10.64
CA GLU A 49 7.22 0.75 -10.90
C GLU A 49 6.36 -0.07 -9.93
N ASP A 50 6.03 0.48 -8.76
CA ASP A 50 5.16 -0.17 -7.79
C ASP A 50 3.68 -0.01 -8.13
N LEU A 51 3.32 0.98 -8.96
CA LEU A 51 1.95 1.33 -9.39
C LEU A 51 1.32 0.29 -10.35
N ASP A 52 1.71 -0.97 -10.22
CA ASP A 52 1.02 -2.10 -10.81
C ASP A 52 -0.31 -2.33 -10.07
N LEU A 53 -1.41 -2.36 -10.82
CA LEU A 53 -2.76 -2.61 -10.29
C LEU A 53 -2.83 -3.92 -9.49
N ASP A 54 -2.02 -4.93 -9.82
CA ASP A 54 -1.97 -6.20 -9.10
C ASP A 54 -1.45 -6.06 -7.65
N ASN A 55 -0.72 -4.99 -7.33
CA ASN A 55 -0.36 -4.66 -5.94
C ASN A 55 -1.53 -4.06 -5.17
N PHE A 56 -2.50 -3.45 -5.84
CA PHE A 56 -3.53 -2.61 -5.23
C PHE A 56 -4.96 -3.05 -5.47
N ARG A 57 -5.24 -4.14 -6.17
CA ARG A 57 -6.63 -4.51 -6.50
C ARG A 57 -7.43 -5.23 -5.42
N THR A 58 -6.76 -5.71 -4.37
CA THR A 58 -7.41 -6.36 -3.23
C THR A 58 -6.77 -5.88 -1.93
N LEU A 59 -7.52 -5.96 -0.81
CA LEU A 59 -7.02 -5.58 0.51
C LEU A 59 -5.77 -6.40 0.91
N GLY A 60 -5.78 -7.70 0.60
CA GLY A 60 -4.69 -8.63 0.91
C GLY A 60 -3.41 -8.31 0.14
N ARG A 61 -3.55 -7.98 -1.15
CA ARG A 61 -2.42 -7.60 -2.01
C ARG A 61 -1.78 -6.29 -1.56
N THR A 62 -2.57 -5.28 -1.26
CA THR A 62 -2.02 -4.01 -0.77
C THR A 62 -1.35 -4.18 0.58
N ALA A 63 -1.95 -4.94 1.50
CA ALA A 63 -1.32 -5.24 2.78
C ALA A 63 0.00 -6.01 2.60
N ALA A 64 0.08 -6.95 1.65
CA ALA A 64 1.31 -7.67 1.33
C ALA A 64 2.39 -6.75 0.74
N PHE A 65 2.00 -5.87 -0.18
CA PHE A 65 2.88 -4.86 -0.76
C PHE A 65 3.50 -3.96 0.32
N VAL A 66 2.70 -3.41 1.23
CA VAL A 66 3.17 -2.58 2.35
C VAL A 66 4.16 -3.33 3.23
N ARG A 67 3.88 -4.61 3.55
CA ARG A 67 4.81 -5.43 4.34
C ARG A 67 6.16 -5.60 3.64
N ARG A 68 6.18 -5.85 2.33
CA ARG A 68 7.42 -5.97 1.54
C ARG A 68 8.22 -4.67 1.53
N LYS A 69 7.56 -3.53 1.28
CA LYS A 69 8.20 -2.20 1.29
C LYS A 69 8.85 -1.89 2.63
N ARG A 70 8.16 -2.15 3.74
CA ARG A 70 8.71 -1.92 5.08
C ARG A 70 9.85 -2.88 5.43
N ALA A 71 9.77 -4.14 5.00
CA ALA A 71 10.85 -5.09 5.20
C ALA A 71 12.12 -4.68 4.42
N GLY A 72 11.98 -4.26 3.16
CA GLY A 72 13.08 -3.76 2.34
C GLY A 72 13.71 -2.47 2.87
N ALA A 73 12.90 -1.52 3.36
CA ALA A 73 13.37 -0.29 3.97
C ALA A 73 14.21 -0.50 5.25
N THR A 74 14.08 -1.66 5.91
CA THR A 74 14.85 -1.97 7.13
C THR A 74 16.27 -2.46 6.81
N VAL A 75 16.53 -2.92 5.56
CA VAL A 75 17.82 -3.50 5.16
C VAL A 75 18.82 -2.44 4.68
N GLU A 76 18.37 -1.23 4.35
CA GLU A 76 19.23 -0.11 3.92
C GLU A 76 19.53 0.90 5.04
N ARG A 77 19.85 0.41 6.25
CA ARG A 77 20.67 1.20 7.19
C ARG A 77 22.06 0.60 7.22
N ARG A 78 22.93 0.99 6.28
CA ARG A 78 24.38 0.77 6.45
C ARG A 78 24.88 1.64 7.59
N PRO A 79 25.38 1.08 8.71
CA PRO A 79 26.32 1.81 9.54
C PRO A 79 27.70 1.65 8.87
N GLY A 80 28.07 2.58 8.00
CA GLY A 80 29.47 2.79 7.63
C GLY A 80 29.80 4.20 8.11
N GLY A 81 30.43 4.39 9.26
CA GLY A 81 31.71 3.82 9.62
C GLY A 81 32.65 5.03 9.72
N ALA A 82 32.39 5.89 10.71
CA ALA A 82 33.32 6.92 11.11
C ALA A 82 34.43 6.22 11.90
N GLY A 83 35.61 6.21 11.31
CA GLY A 83 36.87 5.91 11.97
C GLY A 83 37.94 5.93 10.90
N ASP A 84 39.09 6.55 11.06
CA ASP A 84 39.69 7.43 12.06
C ASP A 84 40.97 7.91 11.34
N ASP A 85 41.40 9.15 11.60
CA ASP A 85 42.72 9.76 11.29
C ASP A 85 43.52 9.32 10.04
#